data_AF-R7HX79-F1
#
_entry.id   AF-R7HX79-F1
#
_cell.length_a   1.000
_cell.length_b   1.000
_cell.length_c   1.000
_cell.angle_alpha   90.00
_cell.angle_beta   90.00
_cell.angle_gamma   90.00
#
_symmetry.space_group_name_H-M   'P 1'
#
loop_
_entity.id
_entity.type
_entity.pdbx_description
1 polymer ?
#
loop_
_entity_poly.entity_id
_entity_poly.type
_entity_poly.pdbx_seq_one_letter_code
_entity_poly.pdbx_strand_id
1 'polypeptide(L)'
;MFRSIAPIILLTISNIFMTFAWYGHLKHKSTALWLVILVSWGIAFFEYCFQVPANRIGSSVYSAAQLKTIQEVITLLVFSVFSVLYLKEEFKWNYLVGFIFIIFAVFFIFKKW
;
A
#
# COMPACT_ATOMS: atom_id res chain seq x y z
N MET A 1 -14.69 17.41 -0.81
CA MET A 1 -14.90 16.07 -1.37
C MET A 1 -13.70 15.57 -2.16
N PHE A 2 -13.29 16.21 -3.27
CA PHE A 2 -12.13 15.78 -4.08
C PHE A 2 -10.84 15.62 -3.26
N ARG A 3 -10.48 16.61 -2.43
CA ARG A 3 -9.26 16.58 -1.59
C ARG A 3 -9.24 15.46 -0.54
N SER A 4 -10.39 14.90 -0.18
CA SER A 4 -10.51 13.80 0.80
C SER A 4 -10.43 12.42 0.13
N ILE A 5 -10.92 12.30 -1.10
CA ILE A 5 -11.01 11.03 -1.85
C ILE A 5 -9.77 10.81 -2.72
N ALA A 6 -9.24 11.86 -3.35
CA ALA A 6 -8.08 11.77 -4.21
C ALA A 6 -6.86 11.12 -3.53
N PRO A 7 -6.51 11.42 -2.26
CA PRO A 7 -5.42 10.75 -1.57
C PRO A 7 -5.63 9.24 -1.48
N ILE A 8 -6.84 8.77 -1.20
CA ILE A 8 -7.13 7.33 -1.05
C ILE A 8 -6.90 6.61 -2.39
N ILE A 9 -7.41 7.18 -3.49
CA ILE A 9 -7.24 6.60 -4.84
C ILE A 9 -5.76 6.59 -5.23
N LEU A 10 -5.07 7.72 -5.07
CA LEU A 10 -3.66 7.85 -5.45
C LEU A 10 -2.76 6.95 -4.59
N LEU A 11 -2.99 6.88 -3.27
CA LEU A 11 -2.28 5.97 -2.37
C LEU A 11 -2.53 4.50 -2.75
N THR A 12 -3.74 4.16 -3.20
CA THR A 12 -4.06 2.80 -3.67
C THR A 12 -3.27 2.45 -4.93
N ILE A 13 -3.28 3.33 -5.93
CA ILE A 13 -2.50 3.14 -7.16
C ILE A 13 -1.01 3.03 -6.83
N SER A 14 -0.50 3.93 -6.00
CA SER A 14 0.88 3.90 -5.50
C SER A 14 1.22 2.55 -4.87
N ASN A 15 0.36 2.07 -3.97
CA ASN A 15 0.61 0.84 -3.26
C ASN A 15 0.66 -0.40 -4.16
N ILE A 16 -0.12 -0.42 -5.25
CA ILE A 16 -0.03 -1.49 -6.26
C ILE A 16 1.37 -1.51 -6.85
N PHE A 17 1.89 -0.37 -7.32
CA PHE A 17 3.27 -0.28 -7.82
C PHE A 17 4.29 -0.70 -6.76
N MET A 18 4.13 -0.23 -5.51
CA MET A 18 5.01 -0.59 -4.41
C MET A 18 5.06 -2.11 -4.17
N THR A 19 3.88 -2.75 -4.15
CA THR A 19 3.76 -4.19 -3.92
C THR A 19 4.46 -4.99 -5.02
N PHE A 20 4.32 -4.58 -6.29
CA PHE A 20 5.06 -5.21 -7.39
C PHE A 20 6.57 -4.96 -7.30
N ALA A 21 6.99 -3.74 -6.94
CA ALA A 21 8.40 -3.42 -6.78
C ALA A 21 9.08 -4.27 -5.69
N TRP A 22 8.39 -4.52 -4.58
CA TRP A 22 8.92 -5.30 -3.44
C TRP A 22 8.77 -6.81 -3.59
N TYR A 23 7.66 -7.29 -4.16
CA TYR A 23 7.33 -8.72 -4.11
C TYR A 23 7.14 -9.35 -5.50
N GLY A 24 6.95 -8.58 -6.56
CA GLY A 24 6.72 -9.10 -7.92
C GLY A 24 7.86 -10.00 -8.41
N HIS A 25 9.10 -9.64 -8.08
CA HIS A 25 10.26 -10.42 -8.47
C HIS A 25 10.39 -11.77 -7.74
N LEU A 26 9.59 -12.04 -6.69
CA LEU A 26 9.62 -13.32 -5.98
C LEU A 26 9.19 -14.51 -6.85
N LYS A 27 8.49 -14.27 -7.97
CA LYS A 27 8.24 -15.29 -9.00
C LYS A 27 9.44 -15.55 -9.91
N HIS A 28 10.40 -14.63 -9.96
CA HIS A 28 11.52 -14.63 -10.90
C HIS A 28 12.85 -14.78 -10.17
N LYS A 29 12.94 -15.79 -9.29
CA LYS A 29 14.12 -16.02 -8.43
C LYS A 29 15.39 -16.39 -9.20
N SER A 30 15.26 -16.84 -10.44
CA SER A 30 16.39 -17.18 -11.33
C SER A 30 16.97 -15.97 -12.06
N THR A 31 16.32 -14.80 -11.98
CA THR A 31 16.80 -13.57 -12.63
C THR A 31 17.95 -12.95 -11.83
N ALA A 32 18.95 -12.40 -12.52
CA ALA A 32 20.08 -11.74 -11.88
C ALA A 32 19.62 -10.59 -10.95
N LEU A 33 20.16 -10.56 -9.73
CA LEU A 33 19.75 -9.61 -8.69
C LEU A 33 19.86 -8.15 -9.12
N TRP A 34 20.93 -7.79 -9.83
CA TRP A 34 21.13 -6.41 -10.30
C TRP A 34 20.02 -5.96 -11.25
N LEU A 35 19.53 -6.86 -12.11
CA LEU A 35 18.44 -6.56 -13.06
C LEU A 35 17.12 -6.40 -12.31
N VAL A 36 16.85 -7.28 -11.34
CA VAL A 36 15.68 -7.17 -10.47
C VAL A 36 15.66 -5.85 -9.72
N ILE A 37 16.79 -5.45 -9.12
CA ILE A 37 16.91 -4.17 -8.40
C ILE A 37 16.61 -2.99 -9.33
N LEU A 38 17.16 -3.00 -10.56
CA LEU A 38 16.97 -1.93 -11.53
C LEU A 38 15.50 -1.82 -11.98
N VAL A 39 14.84 -2.95 -12.23
CA VAL A 39 13.41 -2.99 -12.56
C VAL A 39 12.56 -2.52 -11.38
N SER A 40 12.84 -2.99 -10.16
CA SER A 40 12.13 -2.54 -8.94
C SER A 40 12.28 -1.04 -8.71
N TRP A 41 13.46 -0.47 -8.99
CA TRP A 41 13.67 0.98 -8.99
C TRP A 41 12.82 1.71 -10.04
N GLY A 42 12.76 1.18 -11.25
CA GLY A 42 11.90 1.71 -12.30
C GLY A 42 10.41 1.72 -11.90
N ILE A 43 9.94 0.66 -11.24
CA ILE A 43 8.56 0.59 -10.72
C ILE A 43 8.36 1.59 -9.57
N ALA A 44 9.31 1.67 -8.64
CA ALA A 44 9.25 2.60 -7.51
C ALA A 44 9.21 4.07 -7.98
N PHE A 45 9.86 4.42 -9.08
CA PHE A 45 9.74 5.77 -9.64
C PHE A 45 8.27 6.13 -9.95
N PHE A 46 7.51 5.23 -10.57
CA PHE A 46 6.09 5.46 -10.86
C PHE A 46 5.24 5.50 -9.60
N GLU A 47 5.55 4.69 -8.58
CA GLU A 47 4.94 4.77 -7.25
C GLU A 47 5.01 6.20 -6.71
N TYR A 48 6.21 6.80 -6.70
CA TYR A 48 6.41 8.16 -6.19
C TYR A 48 5.60 9.23 -6.95
N CYS A 49 5.33 9.03 -8.25
CA CYS A 49 4.47 9.92 -9.03
C CYS A 49 3.03 9.99 -8.51
N PHE A 50 2.54 8.96 -7.80
CA PHE A 50 1.22 8.96 -7.17
C PHE A 50 1.31 9.27 -5.67
N GLN A 51 2.30 8.69 -4.97
CA GLN A 51 2.50 8.87 -3.52
C GLN A 51 2.67 10.33 -3.12
N VAL A 52 3.53 11.07 -3.84
CA VAL A 52 3.87 12.46 -3.47
C VAL A 52 2.67 13.39 -3.64
N PRO A 53 1.95 13.39 -4.77
CA PRO A 53 0.71 14.16 -4.90
C PRO A 53 -0.37 13.74 -3.90
N ALA A 54 -0.52 12.43 -3.61
CA ALA A 54 -1.52 11.94 -2.66
C ALA A 54 -1.33 12.56 -1.28
N ASN A 55 -0.10 12.52 -0.76
CA ASN A 55 0.23 13.06 0.55
C ASN A 55 0.16 14.59 0.59
N ARG A 56 0.59 15.28 -0.48
CA ARG A 56 0.49 16.75 -0.57
C ARG A 56 -0.96 17.25 -0.63
N ILE A 57 -1.82 16.56 -1.37
CA ILE A 57 -3.25 16.90 -1.42
C ILE A 57 -3.90 16.54 -0.08
N GLY A 58 -3.59 15.36 0.45
CA GLY A 58 -4.16 14.82 1.66
C GLY A 58 -3.79 15.60 2.92
N SER A 59 -2.59 16.16 3.01
CA SER A 59 -2.15 16.95 4.18
C SER A 59 -2.95 18.23 4.39
N SER A 60 -3.73 18.66 3.40
CA SER A 60 -4.66 19.79 3.55
C SER A 60 -5.94 19.43 4.32
N VAL A 61 -6.22 18.13 4.52
CA VAL A 61 -7.49 17.65 5.11
C VAL A 61 -7.27 16.63 6.23
N TYR A 62 -6.20 15.85 6.13
CA TYR A 62 -5.83 14.79 7.07
C TYR A 62 -4.54 15.16 7.79
N SER A 63 -4.40 14.72 9.05
CA SER A 63 -3.10 14.77 9.73
C SER A 63 -2.12 13.76 9.11
N ALA A 64 -0.82 13.95 9.35
CA ALA A 64 0.19 12.99 8.92
C ALA A 64 -0.06 11.58 9.47
N ALA A 65 -0.54 11.47 10.72
CA ALA A 65 -0.91 10.21 11.34
C ALA A 65 -2.08 9.56 10.58
N GLN A 66 -3.14 10.31 10.25
CA GLN A 66 -4.28 9.81 9.50
C GLN A 66 -3.89 9.33 8.09
N LEU A 67 -3.06 10.07 7.38
CA LEU A 67 -2.54 9.66 6.07
C LEU A 67 -1.74 8.36 6.15
N LYS A 68 -0.88 8.25 7.16
CA LYS A 68 -0.09 7.04 7.36
C LYS A 68 -0.98 5.85 7.68
N THR A 69 -1.99 6.02 8.53
CA THR A 69 -2.97 4.97 8.84
C THR A 69 -3.76 4.53 7.61
N ILE A 70 -4.24 5.47 6.79
CA ILE A 70 -4.90 5.15 5.51
C ILE A 70 -3.96 4.32 4.63
N GLN A 71 -2.69 4.73 4.53
CA GLN A 71 -1.70 4.02 3.73
C GLN A 71 -1.46 2.59 4.26
N GLU A 72 -1.37 2.37 5.56
CA GLU A 72 -1.17 1.03 6.15
C GLU A 72 -2.37 0.12 5.87
N VAL A 73 -3.59 0.65 6.01
CA VAL A 73 -4.81 -0.08 5.64
C VAL A 73 -4.77 -0.50 4.17
N ILE A 74 -4.47 0.44 3.27
CA ILE A 74 -4.35 0.18 1.83
C ILE A 74 -3.27 -0.87 1.56
N THR A 75 -2.11 -0.74 2.21
CA THR A 75 -0.97 -1.68 2.04
C THR A 75 -1.39 -3.10 2.35
N LEU A 76 -2.06 -3.31 3.47
CA LEU A 76 -2.43 -4.64 3.92
C LEU A 76 -3.52 -5.24 3.04
N LEU A 77 -4.50 -4.43 2.59
CA LEU A 77 -5.51 -4.88 1.63
C LEU A 77 -4.89 -5.26 0.27
N VAL A 78 -4.08 -4.38 -0.32
CA VAL A 78 -3.43 -4.62 -1.61
C VAL A 78 -2.49 -5.81 -1.52
N PHE A 79 -1.68 -5.91 -0.45
CA PHE A 79 -0.77 -7.02 -0.25
C PHE A 79 -1.50 -8.36 -0.10
N SER A 80 -2.60 -8.42 0.64
CA SER A 80 -3.34 -9.68 0.77
C SER A 80 -3.99 -10.13 -0.54
N VAL A 81 -4.53 -9.20 -1.34
CA VAL A 81 -5.01 -9.52 -2.69
C VAL A 81 -3.84 -10.01 -3.57
N PHE A 82 -2.69 -9.33 -3.49
CA PHE A 82 -1.49 -9.71 -4.25
C PHE A 82 -0.95 -11.09 -3.83
N SER A 83 -0.88 -11.40 -2.55
CA SER A 83 -0.38 -12.67 -2.03
C SER A 83 -1.23 -13.85 -2.55
N VAL A 84 -2.55 -13.71 -2.55
CA VAL A 84 -3.47 -14.75 -3.06
C VAL A 84 -3.43 -14.84 -4.59
N LEU A 85 -3.57 -13.72 -5.31
CA LEU A 85 -3.71 -13.73 -6.77
C LEU A 85 -2.37 -13.87 -7.50
N TYR A 86 -1.34 -13.15 -7.03
CA TYR A 86 -0.02 -13.19 -7.64
C TYR A 86 0.79 -14.33 -7.05
N LEU A 87 1.11 -14.33 -5.75
CA LEU A 87 2.01 -15.34 -5.17
C LEU A 87 1.37 -16.74 -5.06
N LYS A 88 0.04 -16.85 -5.20
CA LYS A 88 -0.73 -18.10 -5.00
C LYS A 88 -0.53 -18.70 -3.61
N GLU A 89 -0.31 -17.84 -2.62
CA GLU A 89 -0.25 -18.26 -1.22
C GLU A 89 -1.67 -18.47 -0.67
N GLU A 90 -1.82 -19.47 0.20
CA GLU A 90 -3.10 -19.72 0.85
C GLU A 90 -3.46 -18.60 1.82
N PHE A 91 -4.69 -18.11 1.72
CA PHE A 91 -5.21 -17.12 2.65
C PHE A 91 -5.43 -17.75 4.03
N LYS A 92 -4.60 -17.37 5.01
CA LYS A 92 -4.66 -17.92 6.36
C LYS A 92 -5.60 -17.11 7.26
N TRP A 93 -6.29 -17.79 8.17
CA TRP A 93 -7.27 -17.20 9.09
C TRP A 93 -6.69 -16.09 10.00
N ASN A 94 -5.40 -16.17 10.31
CA ASN A 94 -4.71 -15.15 11.08
C ASN A 94 -4.60 -13.80 10.33
N TYR A 95 -4.70 -13.76 9.00
CA TYR A 95 -4.79 -12.51 8.25
C TYR A 95 -6.09 -11.76 8.54
N LEU A 96 -7.20 -12.50 8.68
CA LEU A 96 -8.49 -11.92 9.06
C LEU A 96 -8.44 -11.29 10.45
N VAL A 97 -7.79 -11.96 11.40
CA VAL A 97 -7.55 -11.41 12.75
C VAL A 97 -6.69 -10.15 12.69
N GLY A 98 -5.63 -10.15 11.87
CA GLY A 98 -4.83 -8.97 11.61
C GLY A 98 -5.66 -7.81 11.06
N PHE A 99 -6.56 -8.07 10.10
CA PHE A 99 -7.47 -7.06 9.55
C PHE A 99 -8.40 -6.45 10.60
N ILE A 100 -8.90 -7.24 11.54
CA ILE A 100 -9.73 -6.74 12.64
C ILE A 100 -8.93 -5.76 13.52
N PHE A 101 -7.67 -6.06 13.83
CA PHE A 101 -6.83 -5.14 14.61
C PHE A 101 -6.52 -3.83 13.88
N ILE A 102 -6.40 -3.86 12.55
CA ILE A 102 -6.26 -2.64 11.75
C ILE A 102 -7.53 -1.77 11.84
N ILE A 103 -8.72 -2.38 11.83
CA ILE A 103 -9.98 -1.64 12.00
C ILE A 103 -9.99 -0.91 13.35
N PHE A 104 -9.53 -1.56 14.42
CA PHE A 104 -9.38 -0.90 15.72
C PHE A 104 -8.37 0.26 15.66
N ALA A 105 -7.23 0.09 14.99
CA ALA A 105 -6.26 1.17 14.81
C ALA A 105 -6.88 2.38 14.08
N VAL A 106 -7.64 2.14 13.01
CA VAL A 106 -8.38 3.18 12.30
C VAL A 106 -9.38 3.88 13.22
N PHE A 107 -10.15 3.12 14.00
CA PHE A 107 -11.13 3.69 14.94
C PHE A 107 -10.47 4.67 15.92
N PHE A 108 -9.39 4.27 16.60
CA PHE A 108 -8.73 5.13 17.59
C PHE A 108 -8.06 6.36 16.99
N ILE A 109 -7.46 6.24 15.79
CA ILE A 109 -6.74 7.36 15.16
C ILE A 109 -7.70 8.42 14.59
N PHE A 110 -8.89 8.01 14.15
CA PHE A 110 -9.88 8.91 13.56
C PHE A 110 -10.94 9.40 14.56
N LYS A 111 -11.04 8.79 15.75
CA LYS A 111 -11.94 9.24 16.81
C LYS A 111 -11.49 10.61 17.34
N LYS A 112 -12.30 11.63 17.09
CA LYS A 112 -12.20 12.91 17.83
C LYS A 112 -12.84 12.71 19.20
N TRP A 113 -12.06 12.97 20.24
CA TRP A 113 -12.53 13.07 21.62
C TRP A 113 -13.37 14.33 21.79
#